data_AF-A0A7W0KY93-F1
#
_entry.id   AF-A0A7W0KY93-F1
#
_cell.length_a   1.000
_cell.length_b   1.000
_cell.length_c   1.000
_cell.angle_alpha   90.00
_cell.angle_beta   90.00
_cell.angle_gamma   90.00
#
_symmetry.space_group_name_H-M   'P 1'
#
loop_
_entity.id
_entity.type
_entity.pdbx_description
1 polymer ?
#
loop_
_entity_poly.entity_id
_entity_poly.type
_entity_poly.pdbx_seq_one_letter_code
_entity_poly.pdbx_strand_id
1 'polypeptide(L)' 'MSIKVVGRCETARELAGDRPPTDDDVPIARDGRRLDTPAKVRAFLEEINAERSAATSRDG' A
#
# COMPACT_ATOMS: atom_id res chain seq x y z
N MET A 1 21.21 -10.00 7.26
CA MET A 1 19.89 -9.51 7.71
C MET A 1 18.84 -10.29 6.92
N SER A 2 18.23 -11.31 7.52
CA SER A 2 17.33 -12.22 6.81
C SER A 2 15.95 -11.59 6.67
N ILE A 3 15.53 -11.28 5.44
CA ILE A 3 14.18 -10.80 5.16
C ILE A 3 13.24 -11.99 5.41
N LYS A 4 12.53 -11.99 6.54
CA LYS A 4 11.42 -12.95 6.75
C LYS A 4 10.30 -12.54 5.79
N VAL A 5 10.07 -13.36 4.78
CA VAL A 5 8.89 -13.25 3.92
C VAL A 5 7.67 -13.58 4.78
N VAL A 6 7.02 -12.54 5.29
CA VAL A 6 5.64 -12.62 5.76
C VAL A 6 4.77 -12.88 4.52
N GLY A 7 3.92 -13.91 4.59
CA GLY A 7 3.25 -14.51 3.43
C GLY A 7 2.69 -13.51 2.41
N ARG A 8 2.81 -13.85 1.13
CA ARG A 8 2.22 -13.09 0.03
C ARG A 8 0.70 -13.30 0.08
N CYS A 9 -0.06 -12.22 0.27
CA CYS A 9 -1.50 -12.20 0.03
C CYS A 9 -1.73 -11.79 -1.43
N GLU A 10 -2.45 -12.60 -2.18
CA GLU A 10 -2.81 -12.34 -3.58
C GLU A 10 -4.11 -11.52 -3.67
N THR A 11 -4.94 -11.55 -2.63
CA THR A 11 -6.18 -10.77 -2.55
C THR A 11 -6.31 -9.98 -1.25
N ALA A 12 -7.14 -8.92 -1.27
CA ALA A 12 -7.50 -8.20 -0.06
C ALA A 12 -8.22 -9.08 0.97
N ARG A 13 -8.97 -10.10 0.50
CA ARG A 13 -9.66 -11.08 1.35
C ARG A 13 -8.68 -11.95 2.12
N GLU A 14 -7.60 -12.41 1.48
CA GLU A 14 -6.54 -13.18 2.16
C GLU A 14 -5.82 -12.37 3.24
N LEU A 15 -5.69 -11.06 3.03
CA LEU A 15 -5.08 -10.16 4.01
C LEU A 15 -6.02 -9.83 5.18
N ALA A 16 -7.31 -9.59 4.89
CA ALA A 16 -8.30 -9.13 5.88
C ALA A 16 -9.04 -10.28 6.59
N GLY A 17 -8.93 -11.51 6.08
CA GLY A 17 -9.71 -12.67 6.53
C GLY A 17 -11.13 -12.71 5.96
N ASP A 18 -11.92 -13.68 6.40
CA ASP A 18 -13.30 -13.91 5.93
C ASP A 18 -14.35 -12.98 6.55
N ARG A 19 -13.93 -12.00 7.35
CA ARG A 19 -14.79 -10.98 7.93
C ARG A 19 -15.19 -9.97 6.84
N PRO A 20 -16.50 -9.67 6.66
CA PRO A 20 -16.93 -8.53 5.86
C PRO A 20 -16.29 -7.23 6.37
N PRO A 21 -15.86 -6.32 5.49
CA PRO A 21 -15.44 -4.99 5.90
C PRO A 21 -16.56 -4.28 6.67
N THR A 22 -16.18 -3.58 7.72
CA THR A 22 -16.99 -2.66 8.51
C THR A 22 -16.65 -1.21 8.15
N ASP A 23 -17.50 -0.27 8.54
CA ASP A 23 -17.28 1.16 8.29
C ASP A 23 -16.00 1.69 8.98
N ASP A 24 -15.50 1.01 10.00
CA ASP A 24 -14.26 1.36 10.70
C ASP A 24 -12.99 0.81 10.02
N ASP A 25 -13.13 -0.09 9.04
CA ASP A 25 -11.98 -0.64 8.31
C ASP A 25 -11.45 0.39 7.32
N VAL A 26 -10.18 0.77 7.50
CA VAL A 26 -9.51 1.78 6.65
C VAL A 26 -8.28 1.18 5.95
N PRO A 27 -7.98 1.58 4.71
CA PRO A 27 -6.80 1.10 4.03
C PRO A 27 -5.52 1.58 4.72
N ILE A 28 -4.52 0.69 4.82
CA ILE A 28 -3.20 0.98 5.41
C ILE A 28 -2.15 0.55 4.39
N ALA A 29 -1.22 1.45 4.07
CA ALA A 29 -0.08 1.14 3.21
C ALA A 29 0.94 0.24 3.93
N ARG A 30 1.86 -0.39 3.19
CA ARG A 30 2.85 -1.33 3.74
C ARG A 30 3.80 -0.69 4.77
N ASP A 31 3.97 0.63 4.72
CA ASP A 31 4.76 1.42 5.67
C ASP A 31 3.97 1.77 6.95
N GLY A 32 2.72 1.32 7.09
CA GLY A 32 1.84 1.61 8.21
C GLY A 32 1.05 2.90 8.08
N ARG A 33 1.15 3.63 6.96
CA ARG A 33 0.41 4.86 6.73
C ARG A 33 -1.08 4.59 6.49
N ARG A 34 -1.96 5.22 7.26
CA ARG A 34 -3.43 5.16 7.05
C ARG A 34 -3.84 5.99 5.84
N LEU A 35 -4.68 5.44 4.98
CA LEU A 35 -5.23 6.05 3.76
C LEU A 35 -6.76 6.16 3.87
N ASP A 36 -7.22 6.65 5.01
CA ASP A 36 -8.63 6.79 5.42
C ASP A 36 -9.36 8.00 4.80
N THR A 37 -8.67 8.83 4.01
CA THR A 37 -9.29 9.95 3.30
C THR A 37 -8.85 10.01 1.84
N PRO A 38 -9.70 10.51 0.92
CA PRO A 38 -9.32 10.68 -0.48
C PRO A 38 -8.07 11.56 -0.67
N ALA A 39 -7.85 12.54 0.22
CA ALA A 39 -6.68 13.39 0.16
C ALA A 39 -5.39 12.61 0.46
N LYS A 40 -5.38 11.74 1.47
CA LYS A 40 -4.23 10.89 1.81
C LYS A 40 -3.93 9.88 0.70
N VAL A 41 -4.96 9.31 0.08
CA VAL A 41 -4.81 8.42 -1.08
C VAL A 41 -4.13 9.14 -2.24
N ARG A 42 -4.59 10.35 -2.60
CA ARG A 42 -4.00 11.14 -3.70
C ARG A 42 -2.52 11.45 -3.45
N ALA A 43 -2.18 11.94 -2.26
CA ALA A 43 -0.79 12.24 -1.90
C ALA A 43 0.11 10.99 -1.98
N PHE A 44 -0.38 9.83 -1.53
CA PHE A 44 0.38 8.58 -1.62
C PHE A 44 0.61 8.12 -3.07
N LEU A 45 -0.38 8.31 -3.96
CA LEU A 45 -0.21 8.01 -5.37
C LEU A 45 0.77 8.96 -6.07
N GLU A 46 0.78 10.24 -5.69
CA GLU A 46 1.75 11.23 -6.18
C GLU A 46 3.18 10.85 -5.80
N GLU A 47 3.40 10.37 -4.57
CA GLU A 47 4.71 9.85 -4.11
C GLU A 47 5.17 8.66 -4.95
N ILE A 48 4.31 7.66 -5.17
CA ILE A 48 4.64 6.51 -6.04
C ILE A 48 4.99 6.96 -7.46
N ASN A 49 4.25 7.92 -8.01
CA ASN A 49 4.50 8.44 -9.36
C ASN A 49 5.84 9.19 -9.44
N ALA A 50 6.19 9.97 -8.40
CA ALA A 50 7.46 10.65 -8.31
C ALA A 50 8.64 9.65 -8.21
N GLU A 51 8.51 8.61 -7.39
CA GLU A 51 9.52 7.54 -7.27
C GLU A 51 9.74 6.81 -8.59
N ARG A 52 8.65 6.44 -9.28
CA ARG A 52 8.72 5.78 -10.59
C ARG A 52 9.39 6.67 -11.64
N SER A 53 9.06 7.96 -11.64
CA SER A 53 9.69 8.95 -12.53
C SER A 53 11.19 9.07 -12.26
N ALA A 54 11.59 9.14 -10.99
CA ALA A 54 13.00 9.21 -10.61
C ALA A 54 13.79 7.90 -10.87
N ALA A 55 13.11 6.75 -10.91
CA ALA A 55 13.70 5.47 -11.28
C ALA A 55 13.92 5.37 -12.80
N THR A 56 12.94 5.78 -13.61
CA THR A 56 13.09 5.74 -15.08
C THR A 56 14.15 6.72 -15.60
N SER A 57 14.42 7.81 -14.88
CA SER A 57 15.49 8.76 -15.24
C SER A 57 16.89 8.29 -14.86
N ARG A 58 17.03 7.25 -14.02
CA ARG A 58 18.33 6.68 -13.63
C ARG A 58 18.80 5.52 -14.52
N ASP A 59 17.91 5.01 -15.36
CA ASP A 59 18.16 3.88 -16.27
C ASP A 59 18.38 4.34 -17.73
N GLY A 60 18.41 5.67 -17.96
CA GLY A 60 18.64 6.31 -19.26
C GLY A 60 19.98 7.00 -19.37
#